data_AF-A0A2H6N0L8-F1
#
_entry.id   AF-A0A2H6N0L8-F1
#
_cell.length_a   1.000
_cell.length_b   1.000
_cell.length_c   1.000
_cell.angle_alpha   90.00
_cell.angle_beta   90.00
_cell.angle_gamma   90.00
#
_symmetry.space_group_name_H-M   'P 1'
#
loop_
_entity.id
_entity.type
_entity.pdbx_description
1 polymer ?
#
loop_
_entity_poly.entity_id
_entity_poly.type
_entity_poly.pdbx_seq_one_letter_code
_entity_poly.pdbx_strand_id
1 'polypeptide(L)'
;NPQILKEKECVEKIKKGMEFFFKENIVGQTSVQNTWDAARAVLRGLVTAYTIKRNRERWQNQNKLQEEIKDLEKRLQIKPQDERIKNELILTKHKLNIINQEERVK
;
A
#
# COMPACT_ATOMS: atom_id res chain seq x y z
N ASN A 1 -11.60 2.93 4.43
CA ASN A 1 -11.58 1.52 4.03
C ASN A 1 -11.18 0.64 5.23
N PRO A 2 -12.12 -0.06 5.89
CA PRO A 2 -11.86 -0.87 7.08
C PRO A 2 -10.92 -2.07 6.85
N GLN A 3 -10.77 -2.53 5.60
CA GLN A 3 -9.95 -3.71 5.27
C GLN A 3 -8.46 -3.47 5.54
N ILE A 4 -8.00 -2.21 5.51
CA ILE A 4 -6.60 -1.87 5.78
C ILE A 4 -6.16 -2.25 7.20
N LEU A 5 -7.10 -2.23 8.16
CA LEU A 5 -6.86 -2.61 9.55
C LEU A 5 -6.73 -4.13 9.73
N LYS A 6 -6.95 -4.93 8.67
CA LYS A 6 -6.67 -6.37 8.66
C LYS A 6 -5.25 -6.67 8.17
N GLU A 7 -4.56 -5.69 7.59
CA GLU A 7 -3.19 -5.85 7.11
C GLU A 7 -2.24 -5.89 8.32
N LYS A 8 -1.54 -7.02 8.51
CA LYS A 8 -0.64 -7.23 9.67
C LYS A 8 0.36 -6.09 9.86
N GLU A 9 0.94 -5.58 8.77
CA GLU A 9 1.88 -4.46 8.80
C GLU A 9 1.24 -3.16 9.30
N CYS A 10 -0.01 -2.90 8.93
CA CYS A 10 -0.77 -1.73 9.40
C CYS A 10 -0.97 -1.81 10.92
N VAL A 11 -1.44 -2.97 11.40
CA VAL A 11 -1.67 -3.22 12.83
C VAL A 11 -0.38 -3.09 13.64
N GLU A 12 0.73 -3.65 13.16
CA GLU A 12 2.05 -3.56 13.78
C GLU A 12 2.52 -2.10 13.91
N LYS A 13 2.34 -1.29 12.86
CA LYS A 13 2.71 0.14 12.87
C LYS A 13 1.85 0.95 13.82
N ILE A 14 0.54 0.70 13.82
CA ILE A 14 -0.39 1.36 14.75
C ILE A 14 0.00 1.01 16.18
N LYS A 15 0.24 -0.28 16.48
CA LYS A 15 0.62 -0.74 17.81
C LYS A 15 1.89 -0.04 18.30
N LYS A 16 2.97 -0.05 17.51
CA LYS A 16 4.23 0.63 17.86
C LYS A 16 4.05 2.14 18.06
N GLY A 17 3.28 2.80 17.18
CA GLY A 17 3.02 4.23 17.29
C GLY A 17 2.21 4.60 18.53
N MET A 18 1.22 3.79 18.89
CA MET A 18 0.39 3.99 20.09
C MET A 18 1.15 3.66 21.38
N GLU A 19 1.96 2.60 21.40
CA GLU A 19 2.84 2.27 22.52
C GLU A 19 3.82 3.42 22.81
N PHE A 20 4.44 3.96 21.76
CA PHE A 20 5.29 5.15 21.88
C PHE A 20 4.52 6.36 22.41
N PHE A 21 3.33 6.65 21.86
CA PHE A 21 2.49 7.75 22.34
C PHE A 21 2.19 7.64 23.84
N PHE A 22 1.71 6.48 24.30
CA PHE A 22 1.35 6.30 25.71
C PHE A 22 2.56 6.33 26.64
N LYS A 23 3.71 5.78 26.21
CA LYS A 23 4.96 5.84 26.97
C LYS A 23 5.39 7.29 27.24
N GLU A 24 5.31 8.16 26.25
CA GLU A 24 5.81 9.53 26.35
C GLU A 24 4.78 10.51 26.93
N ASN A 25 3.47 10.20 26.87
CA ASN A 25 2.40 11.17 27.17
C ASN A 25 1.55 10.84 28.40
N ILE A 26 1.69 9.66 29.01
CA ILE A 26 1.09 9.39 30.33
C ILE A 26 2.00 9.96 31.41
N VAL A 27 1.97 11.29 31.56
CA VAL A 27 2.55 12.00 32.70
C VAL A 27 1.39 12.37 33.61
N GLY A 28 1.49 12.09 34.92
CA GLY A 28 0.37 12.09 35.87
C GLY A 28 -0.40 13.41 36.08
N GLN A 29 -0.12 14.45 35.30
CA GLN A 29 -0.79 15.76 35.34
C GLN A 29 -1.75 16.00 34.16
N THR A 30 -1.76 15.16 33.12
CA THR A 30 -2.65 15.33 31.96
C THR A 30 -4.01 14.68 32.21
N SER A 31 -5.10 15.37 31.84
CA SER A 31 -6.44 14.80 31.97
C SER A 31 -6.65 13.60 31.05
N VAL A 32 -7.38 12.59 31.53
CA VAL A 32 -7.71 11.38 30.76
C VAL A 32 -8.37 11.73 29.43
N GLN A 33 -9.23 12.75 29.42
CA GLN A 33 -9.92 13.22 28.21
C GLN A 33 -8.93 13.77 27.18
N ASN A 34 -7.97 14.61 27.59
CA ASN A 34 -6.98 15.18 26.69
C ASN A 34 -6.06 14.08 26.11
N THR A 35 -5.66 13.12 26.95
CA THR A 35 -4.87 11.96 26.49
C THR A 35 -5.65 11.12 25.48
N TRP A 36 -6.95 10.89 25.70
CA TRP A 36 -7.81 10.15 24.78
C TRP A 36 -8.01 10.88 23.45
N ASP A 37 -8.21 12.20 23.48
CA ASP A 37 -8.40 13.02 22.27
C ASP A 37 -7.14 13.04 21.41
N ALA A 38 -5.97 13.20 22.05
CA ALA A 38 -4.68 13.11 21.39
C ALA A 38 -4.41 11.71 20.83
N ALA A 39 -4.70 10.64 21.60
CA ALA A 39 -4.57 9.26 21.14
C ALA A 39 -5.39 8.99 19.86
N ARG A 40 -6.64 9.49 19.81
CA ARG A 40 -7.48 9.38 18.61
C ARG A 40 -6.91 10.13 17.41
N ALA A 41 -6.33 11.31 17.62
CA ALA A 41 -5.67 12.08 16.56
C ALA A 41 -4.44 11.34 16.02
N VAL A 42 -3.60 10.80 16.91
CA VAL A 42 -2.43 9.98 16.55
C VAL A 42 -2.84 8.75 15.76
N LEU A 43 -3.85 8.00 16.22
CA LEU A 43 -4.37 6.83 15.51
C LEU A 43 -4.82 7.18 14.08
N ARG A 44 -5.58 8.26 13.92
CA ARG A 44 -6.00 8.74 12.59
C ARG A 44 -4.81 9.10 11.71
N GLY A 45 -3.81 9.78 12.25
CA GLY A 45 -2.58 10.13 11.55
C GLY A 45 -1.82 8.88 11.07
N LEU A 46 -1.67 7.88 11.93
CA LEU A 46 -0.98 6.62 11.61
C LEU A 46 -1.69 5.84 10.48
N VAL A 47 -3.01 5.68 10.57
CA VAL A 47 -3.80 5.01 9.52
C VAL A 47 -3.72 5.78 8.21
N THR A 48 -3.81 7.11 8.26
CA THR A 48 -3.75 7.97 7.07
C THR A 48 -2.38 7.88 6.40
N ALA A 49 -1.30 8.00 7.17
CA ALA A 49 0.07 7.89 6.65
C ALA A 49 0.32 6.50 6.01
N TYR A 50 -0.15 5.43 6.66
CA TYR A 50 -0.05 4.08 6.11
C TYR A 50 -0.82 3.95 4.78
N THR A 51 -2.05 4.47 4.73
CA THR A 51 -2.88 4.44 3.52
C THR A 51 -2.23 5.18 2.36
N ILE A 52 -1.72 6.40 2.60
CA ILE A 52 -1.04 7.20 1.59
C ILE A 52 0.19 6.46 1.05
N LYS A 53 1.03 5.94 1.95
CA LYS A 53 2.23 5.19 1.58
C LYS A 53 1.87 3.98 0.70
N ARG A 54 0.91 3.17 1.15
CA ARG A 54 0.44 1.97 0.44
C ARG A 54 -0.11 2.30 -0.94
N ASN A 55 -0.90 3.35 -1.06
CA ASN A 55 -1.46 3.78 -2.35
C ASN A 55 -0.35 4.24 -3.30
N ARG A 56 0.64 4.97 -2.79
CA ARG A 56 1.82 5.38 -3.57
C ARG A 56 2.62 4.19 -4.08
N GLU A 57 2.94 3.23 -3.21
CA GLU A 57 3.70 2.02 -3.60
C GLU A 57 2.94 1.19 -4.65
N ARG A 58 1.61 1.06 -4.50
CA ARG A 58 0.76 0.38 -5.48
C ARG A 58 0.77 1.08 -6.83
N TRP A 59 0.58 2.41 -6.84
CA TRP A 59 0.62 3.21 -8.06
C TRP A 59 1.97 3.09 -8.78
N GLN A 60 3.08 3.15 -8.03
CA GLN A 60 4.42 2.95 -8.58
C GLN A 60 4.57 1.56 -9.22
N ASN A 61 4.04 0.51 -8.57
CA ASN A 61 4.09 -0.85 -9.11
C ASN A 61 3.24 -0.99 -10.39
N GLN A 62 2.04 -0.38 -10.42
CA GLN A 62 1.18 -0.37 -11.61
C GLN A 62 1.88 0.31 -12.79
N ASN A 63 2.45 1.50 -12.57
CA ASN A 63 3.17 2.21 -13.63
C ASN A 63 4.35 1.42 -14.16
N LYS A 64 5.13 0.79 -13.27
CA LYS A 64 6.27 -0.05 -13.68
C LYS A 64 5.81 -1.21 -14.57
N LEU A 65 4.72 -1.90 -14.21
CA LEU A 65 4.18 -2.98 -15.02
C LEU A 65 3.64 -2.47 -16.36
N GLN A 66 3.05 -1.28 -16.41
CA GLN A 66 2.59 -0.66 -17.65
C GLN A 66 3.76 -0.29 -18.58
N GLU A 67 4.84 0.25 -18.03
CA GLU A 67 6.08 0.53 -18.78
C GLU A 67 6.69 -0.76 -19.34
N GLU A 68 6.77 -1.81 -18.50
CA GLU A 68 7.27 -3.12 -18.91
C GLU A 68 6.43 -3.73 -20.04
N ILE A 69 5.09 -3.66 -19.95
CA ILE A 69 4.17 -4.08 -21.01
C ILE A 69 4.47 -3.33 -22.31
N LYS A 70 4.61 -2.00 -22.24
CA LYS A 70 4.89 -1.16 -23.41
C LYS A 70 6.22 -1.55 -24.08
N ASP A 71 7.24 -1.86 -23.31
CA ASP A 71 8.54 -2.26 -23.85
C ASP A 71 8.53 -3.68 -24.42
N LEU A 72 7.81 -4.61 -23.80
CA LEU A 72 7.59 -5.96 -24.36
C LEU A 72 6.82 -5.89 -25.68
N GLU A 73 5.81 -5.03 -25.78
CA GLU A 73 5.06 -4.81 -27.03
C GLU A 73 5.94 -4.24 -28.15
N LYS A 74 6.81 -3.26 -27.87
CA LYS A 74 7.79 -2.77 -28.85
C LYS A 74 8.75 -3.86 -29.30
N ARG A 75 9.23 -4.71 -28.39
CA ARG A 75 10.12 -5.82 -28.73
C ARG A 75 9.43 -6.85 -29.63
N LEU A 76 8.14 -7.13 -29.39
CA LEU A 76 7.35 -8.01 -30.25
C LEU A 76 7.07 -7.43 -31.64
N GLN A 77 6.97 -6.10 -31.78
CA GLN A 77 6.89 -5.47 -33.11
C GLN A 77 8.13 -5.78 -33.96
N ILE A 78 9.30 -5.86 -33.34
CA ILE A 78 10.57 -6.18 -34.02
C ILE A 78 10.73 -7.71 -34.20
N LYS A 79 10.32 -8.51 -33.22
CA LYS A 79 10.45 -9.98 -33.22
C LYS A 79 9.10 -10.66 -32.92
N PRO A 80 8.18 -10.76 -33.90
CA PRO A 80 6.82 -11.23 -33.65
C PRO A 80 6.68 -12.71 -33.23
N GLN A 81 7.68 -13.54 -33.55
CA GLN A 81 7.68 -14.97 -33.24
C GLN A 81 8.45 -15.32 -31.96
N ASP A 82 8.92 -14.32 -31.20
CA ASP A 82 9.63 -14.58 -29.94
C ASP A 82 8.64 -14.98 -28.84
N GLU A 83 8.42 -16.29 -28.70
CA GLU A 83 7.52 -16.88 -27.70
C GLU A 83 7.91 -16.54 -26.26
N ARG A 84 9.20 -16.28 -25.98
CA ARG A 84 9.63 -15.88 -24.63
C ARG A 84 9.05 -14.51 -24.27
N ILE A 85 9.13 -13.56 -25.20
CA ILE A 85 8.61 -12.20 -25.00
C ILE A 85 7.08 -12.21 -24.92
N LYS A 86 6.40 -13.05 -25.71
CA LYS A 86 4.94 -13.23 -25.60
C LYS A 86 4.53 -13.76 -24.23
N ASN A 87 5.21 -14.79 -23.75
CA ASN A 87 4.92 -15.38 -22.43
C ASN A 87 5.16 -14.37 -21.31
N GLU A 88 6.25 -13.60 -21.38
CA GLU A 88 6.55 -12.52 -20.44
C GLU A 88 5.45 -11.45 -20.45
N LEU A 89 5.00 -11.02 -21.64
CA LEU A 89 3.91 -10.05 -21.79
C LEU A 89 2.60 -10.54 -21.16
N ILE A 90 2.24 -11.81 -21.38
CA ILE A 90 1.04 -12.42 -20.80
C ILE A 90 1.13 -12.42 -19.27
N LEU A 91 2.27 -12.83 -18.72
CA LEU A 91 2.51 -12.85 -17.27
C LEU A 91 2.44 -11.45 -16.67
N THR A 92 3.06 -10.45 -17.31
CA THR A 92 3.08 -9.06 -16.81
C THR A 92 1.69 -8.41 -16.90
N LYS A 93 0.92 -8.67 -17.97
CA LYS A 93 -0.50 -8.30 -18.06
C LYS A 93 -1.35 -8.95 -16.98
N HIS A 94 -1.11 -10.23 -16.70
CA HIS A 94 -1.82 -10.95 -15.65
C HIS A 94 -1.53 -10.37 -14.26
N LYS A 95 -0.25 -10.09 -13.94
CA LYS A 95 0.16 -9.42 -12.69
C LYS A 95 -0.55 -8.06 -12.52
N LEU A 96 -0.59 -7.24 -13.57
CA LEU A 96 -1.28 -5.96 -13.54
C LEU A 96 -2.79 -6.13 -13.28
N ASN A 97 -3.42 -7.12 -13.91
CA ASN A 97 -4.84 -7.41 -13.71
C ASN A 97 -5.14 -7.82 -12.26
N ILE A 98 -4.31 -8.66 -11.62
CA ILE A 98 -4.48 -9.03 -10.20
C ILE A 98 -4.47 -7.78 -9.32
N ILE A 99 -3.51 -6.88 -9.53
CA ILE A 99 -3.41 -5.62 -8.75
C ILE A 99 -4.65 -4.75 -8.92
N ASN A 100 -5.19 -4.66 -10.14
CA ASN A 100 -6.40 -3.88 -10.43
C ASN A 100 -7.67 -4.55 -9.86
N GLN A 101 -7.73 -5.88 -9.80
CA GLN A 101 -8.85 -6.60 -9.18
C GLN A 101 -8.88 -6.39 -7.66
N GLU A 102 -7.72 -6.39 -7.00
CA GLU A 102 -7.61 -6.01 -5.58
C GLU A 102 -8.09 -4.58 -5.29
N GLU A 103 -8.17 -3.72 -6.32
CA GLU A 103 -8.73 -2.37 -6.21
C GLU A 103 -10.25 -2.38 -6.27
N ARG A 104 -10.84 -3.15 -7.19
CA ARG A 104 -12.30 -3.19 -7.40
C ARG A 104 -13.07 -3.87 -6.27
N VAL A 105 -12.41 -4.72 -5.48
CA VAL A 105 -13.02 -5.43 -4.34
C VAL A 105 -13.08 -4.54 -3.08
N LYS A 106 -12.70 -3.26 -3.16
CA LYS A 106 -12.66 -2.30 -2.05
C LYS A 106 -13.73 -1.22 -2.15
#